data_AF-A0A2X1JLB6-F1
#
_entry.id   AF-A0A2X1JLB6-F1
#
_cell.length_a   1.000
_cell.length_b   1.000
_cell.length_c   1.000
_cell.angle_alpha   90.00
_cell.angle_beta   90.00
_cell.angle_gamma   90.00
#
_symmetry.space_group_name_H-M   'P 1'
#
loop_
_entity.id
_entity.type
_entity.pdbx_description
1 polymer ?
#
loop_
_entity_poly.entity_id
_entity_poly.type
_entity_poly.pdbx_seq_one_letter_code
_entity_poly.pdbx_strand_id
1 'polypeptide(L)'
;MPAFPYTADLLFWPDRHPRRRWQPCIKWRETGKGESIDIAMYEVMLRMGQYFMMDYFNGGEMCPRMSKGKDPYYAGCGLYKCADGYIVMELVGITQIEECFKDIGLAHLLGTPEIPEGTQLIHRIECPYGPLVEEKTRCLAGGTYHRRS
;
A
#
# COMPACT_ATOMS: atom_id res chain seq x y z
N MET A 1 1.02 18.74 -10.74
CA MET A 1 -0.03 17.72 -10.86
C MET A 1 -1.28 18.27 -10.19
N PRO A 2 -2.45 18.32 -10.85
CA PRO A 2 -3.69 18.59 -10.15
C PRO A 2 -3.94 17.50 -9.10
N ALA A 3 -4.52 17.84 -7.95
CA ALA A 3 -4.98 16.85 -6.97
C ALA A 3 -6.04 15.98 -7.66
N PHE A 4 -5.76 14.69 -7.85
CA PHE A 4 -6.51 13.83 -8.76
C PHE A 4 -7.58 12.98 -8.05
N PRO A 5 -8.84 13.09 -8.50
CA PRO A 5 -9.56 14.35 -8.52
C PRO A 5 -9.98 14.72 -7.08
N TYR A 6 -9.36 15.78 -6.54
CA TYR A 6 -9.79 16.50 -5.33
C TYR A 6 -9.95 15.66 -4.04
N THR A 7 -9.08 14.68 -3.82
CA THR A 7 -9.16 13.77 -2.66
C THR A 7 -9.24 14.51 -1.31
N ALA A 8 -8.53 15.62 -1.15
CA ALA A 8 -8.56 16.40 0.09
C ALA A 8 -9.96 17.00 0.36
N ASP A 9 -10.64 17.48 -0.67
CA ASP A 9 -12.01 17.99 -0.57
C ASP A 9 -12.97 16.83 -0.24
N LEU A 10 -12.77 15.68 -0.89
CA LEU A 10 -13.58 14.47 -0.67
C LEU A 10 -13.36 13.81 0.70
N LEU A 11 -12.19 13.96 1.33
CA LEU A 11 -11.94 13.47 2.69
C LEU A 11 -12.41 14.48 3.75
N PHE A 12 -12.29 15.77 3.47
CA PHE A 12 -12.80 16.83 4.32
C PHE A 12 -14.34 16.84 4.38
N TRP A 13 -15.01 16.54 3.27
CA TRP A 13 -16.47 16.60 3.17
C TRP A 13 -17.23 15.61 4.08
N PRO A 14 -16.87 14.31 4.18
CA PRO A 14 -17.42 13.37 5.15
C PRO A 14 -17.15 13.74 6.60
N ASP A 15 -16.04 14.43 6.88
CA ASP A 15 -15.80 14.99 8.21
C ASP A 15 -16.75 16.15 8.52
N ARG A 16 -17.25 16.90 7.52
CA ARG A 16 -18.30 17.91 7.71
C ARG A 16 -19.74 17.37 7.86
N HIS A 17 -20.09 16.22 7.30
CA HIS A 17 -21.51 15.83 7.13
C HIS A 17 -22.03 14.70 8.03
N PRO A 18 -21.70 13.39 7.88
CA PRO A 18 -22.23 12.38 8.78
C PRO A 18 -21.40 12.21 10.08
N ARG A 19 -20.16 11.75 10.05
CA ARG A 19 -19.54 11.23 11.29
C ARG A 19 -19.41 12.25 12.42
N ARG A 20 -18.88 13.44 12.14
CA ARG A 20 -18.68 14.46 13.17
C ARG A 20 -19.89 15.33 13.46
N ARG A 21 -20.94 15.35 12.61
CA ARG A 21 -22.23 15.99 12.95
C ARG A 21 -23.06 15.10 13.87
N TRP A 22 -23.03 13.79 13.63
CA TRP A 22 -23.85 12.85 14.38
C TRP A 22 -23.40 12.71 15.84
N GLN A 23 -22.08 12.70 16.09
CA GLN A 23 -21.56 12.57 17.46
C GLN A 23 -22.02 13.72 18.39
N PRO A 24 -21.92 15.01 18.01
CA PRO A 24 -22.49 16.12 18.77
C PRO A 24 -24.02 16.10 18.83
N CYS A 25 -24.72 15.62 17.81
CA CYS A 25 -26.18 15.44 17.89
C CYS A 25 -26.57 14.38 18.94
N ILE A 26 -25.82 13.28 19.05
CA ILE A 26 -26.00 12.27 20.09
C ILE A 26 -25.74 12.90 21.46
N LYS A 27 -24.60 13.58 21.63
CA LYS A 27 -24.24 14.28 22.86
C LYS A 27 -25.28 15.35 23.25
N TRP A 28 -25.84 16.07 22.28
CA TRP A 28 -26.90 17.05 22.52
C TRP A 28 -28.17 16.39 23.04
N ARG A 29 -28.57 15.22 22.53
CA ARG A 29 -29.74 14.48 23.05
C ARG A 29 -29.59 14.10 24.52
N GLU A 30 -28.36 13.79 24.95
CA GLU A 30 -28.06 13.40 26.33
C GLU A 30 -27.93 14.62 27.26
N THR A 31 -27.29 15.69 26.79
CA THR A 31 -26.86 16.81 27.64
C THR A 31 -27.68 18.09 27.48
N GLY A 32 -28.46 18.21 26.40
CA GLY A 32 -29.15 19.44 26.00
C GLY A 32 -28.23 20.57 25.53
N LYS A 33 -26.91 20.37 25.48
CA LYS A 33 -25.91 21.39 25.14
C LYS A 33 -25.38 21.22 23.72
N GLY A 34 -25.35 22.31 22.96
CA GLY A 34 -24.74 22.34 21.63
C GLY A 34 -23.22 22.25 21.68
N GLU A 35 -22.60 22.01 20.52
CA GLU A 35 -21.14 21.90 20.35
C GLU A 35 -20.71 22.70 19.11
N SER A 36 -19.53 23.30 19.16
CA SER A 36 -18.88 23.89 17.99
C SER A 36 -17.82 22.94 17.46
N ILE A 37 -17.79 22.69 16.16
CA ILE A 37 -16.83 21.78 15.53
C ILE A 37 -15.94 22.59 14.60
N ASP A 38 -14.68 22.71 14.95
CA ASP A 38 -13.65 23.18 14.03
C ASP A 38 -13.07 22.00 13.25
N ILE A 39 -12.99 22.15 11.93
CA ILE A 39 -12.44 21.13 11.04
C ILE A 39 -11.52 21.86 10.07
N ALA A 40 -10.23 21.62 10.23
CA ALA A 40 -9.22 22.12 9.30
C ALA A 40 -8.82 21.03 8.30
N MET A 41 -8.82 21.37 7.01
CA MET A 41 -8.50 20.42 5.93
C MET A 41 -7.13 19.76 6.10
N TYR A 42 -6.14 20.50 6.59
CA TYR A 42 -4.80 19.98 6.78
C TYR A 42 -4.74 18.92 7.89
N GLU A 43 -5.56 19.01 8.94
CA GLU A 43 -5.58 18.02 10.03
C GLU A 43 -6.17 16.70 9.56
N VAL A 44 -7.20 16.78 8.73
CA VAL A 44 -7.79 15.60 8.07
C VAL A 44 -6.74 14.91 7.21
N MET A 45 -6.06 15.67 6.34
CA MET A 45 -5.04 15.09 5.46
C MET A 45 -3.80 14.61 6.21
N LEU A 46 -3.40 15.32 7.28
CA LEU A 46 -2.32 14.90 8.16
C LEU A 46 -2.65 13.54 8.76
N ARG A 47 -3.87 13.35 9.28
CA ARG A 47 -4.28 12.07 9.88
C ARG A 47 -4.31 10.92 8.87
N MET A 48 -4.75 11.18 7.63
CA MET A 48 -4.84 10.16 6.57
C MET A 48 -3.46 9.73 6.06
N GLY A 49 -2.46 10.61 6.07
CA GLY A 49 -1.09 10.32 5.64
C GLY A 49 -0.20 9.64 6.69
N GLN A 50 -0.74 9.24 7.84
CA GLN A 50 0.08 8.82 8.99
C GLN A 50 0.79 7.48 8.83
N TYR A 51 0.39 6.61 7.88
CA TYR A 51 0.85 5.22 7.82
C TYR A 51 2.38 5.08 7.93
N PHE A 52 3.14 5.80 7.11
CA PHE A 52 4.61 5.84 7.19
C PHE A 52 5.16 7.09 7.89
N MET A 53 4.33 8.12 8.10
CA MET A 53 4.75 9.35 8.77
C MET A 53 5.02 9.10 10.26
N MET A 54 4.37 8.10 10.85
CA MET A 54 4.61 7.69 12.22
C MET A 54 6.03 7.15 12.44
N ASP A 55 6.63 6.47 11.45
CA ASP A 55 8.01 6.02 11.56
C ASP A 55 8.95 7.22 11.69
N TYR A 56 8.78 8.23 10.83
CA TYR A 56 9.52 9.49 10.92
C TYR A 56 9.35 10.20 12.27
N PHE A 57 8.12 10.27 12.80
CA PHE A 57 7.87 10.90 14.10
C PHE A 57 8.47 10.15 15.28
N ASN A 58 8.74 8.85 15.15
CA ASN A 58 9.25 8.00 16.23
C ASN A 58 10.69 7.54 16.02
N GLY A 59 11.47 8.28 15.22
CA GLY A 59 12.92 8.07 15.07
C GLY A 59 13.35 7.15 13.91
N GLY A 60 12.40 6.72 13.08
CA GLY A 60 12.66 6.06 11.80
C GLY A 60 12.80 7.05 10.64
N GLU A 61 12.73 6.50 9.43
CA GLU A 61 12.84 7.28 8.19
C GLU A 61 11.49 7.40 7.48
N MET A 62 11.33 8.47 6.70
CA MET A 62 10.15 8.63 5.86
C MET A 62 10.20 7.69 4.65
N CYS A 63 9.09 7.04 4.33
CA CYS A 63 9.01 6.15 3.19
C CYS A 63 9.38 6.83 1.86
N PRO A 64 10.08 6.14 0.95
CA PRO A 64 10.25 6.63 -0.41
C PRO A 64 8.90 6.68 -1.14
N ARG A 65 8.83 7.47 -2.21
CA ARG A 65 7.65 7.47 -3.09
C ARG A 65 7.57 6.17 -3.89
N MET A 66 6.34 5.76 -4.24
CA MET A 66 6.08 4.62 -5.12
C MET A 66 6.84 4.74 -6.44
N SER A 67 7.41 3.62 -6.90
CA SER A 67 8.05 3.52 -8.22
C SER A 67 7.06 2.91 -9.23
N LYS A 68 6.57 3.72 -10.16
CA LYS A 68 5.57 3.31 -11.17
C LYS A 68 4.30 2.65 -10.59
N GLY A 69 3.87 3.10 -9.40
CA GLY A 69 2.68 2.58 -8.71
C GLY A 69 2.91 1.28 -7.92
N LYS A 70 4.17 0.84 -7.77
CA LYS A 70 4.54 -0.27 -6.88
C LYS A 70 4.79 0.21 -5.47
N ASP A 71 4.53 -0.66 -4.50
CA ASP A 71 4.72 -0.38 -3.08
C ASP A 71 6.21 -0.05 -2.77
N PRO A 72 6.47 0.96 -1.91
CA PRO A 72 7.83 1.37 -1.55
C PRO A 72 8.61 0.37 -0.69
N TYR A 73 7.94 -0.52 0.04
CA TYR A 73 8.57 -1.44 1.00
C TYR A 73 8.30 -2.91 0.70
N TYR A 74 7.22 -3.27 0.02
CA TYR A 74 6.85 -4.67 -0.20
C TYR A 74 6.97 -5.06 -1.68
N ALA A 75 7.75 -6.11 -1.95
CA ALA A 75 7.92 -6.63 -3.29
C ALA A 75 6.69 -7.45 -3.71
N GLY A 76 6.25 -7.30 -4.97
CA GLY A 76 5.06 -8.01 -5.45
C GLY A 76 3.74 -7.33 -5.05
N CYS A 77 3.79 -6.11 -4.52
CA CYS A 77 2.63 -5.32 -4.12
C CYS A 77 2.50 -4.04 -4.95
N GLY A 78 1.29 -3.73 -5.41
CA GLY A 78 0.97 -2.54 -6.20
C GLY A 78 0.75 -2.82 -7.69
N LEU A 79 1.10 -1.84 -8.54
CA LEU A 79 0.71 -1.81 -9.96
C LEU A 79 1.70 -2.55 -10.87
N TYR A 80 1.19 -3.49 -11.68
CA TYR A 80 1.95 -4.22 -12.70
C TYR A 80 1.28 -4.09 -14.06
N LYS A 81 2.12 -4.05 -15.11
CA LYS A 81 1.66 -3.96 -16.49
C LYS A 81 1.51 -5.37 -17.07
N CYS A 82 0.33 -5.65 -17.59
CA CYS A 82 0.04 -6.86 -18.35
C CYS A 82 0.14 -6.68 -19.87
N ALA A 83 -0.03 -7.76 -20.62
CA ALA A 83 -0.01 -7.73 -22.08
C ALA A 83 -1.05 -6.74 -22.66
N ASP A 84 -2.24 -6.68 -22.05
CA ASP A 84 -3.42 -5.96 -22.52
C ASP A 84 -3.94 -4.91 -21.53
N GLY A 85 -3.24 -4.67 -20.42
CA GLY A 85 -3.72 -3.74 -19.40
C GLY A 85 -2.80 -3.59 -18.20
N TYR A 86 -3.39 -3.19 -17.08
CA TYR A 86 -2.70 -3.08 -15.80
C TYR A 86 -3.49 -3.81 -14.73
N ILE A 87 -2.77 -4.44 -13.81
CA ILE A 87 -3.34 -5.09 -12.64
C ILE A 87 -2.72 -4.50 -11.38
N VAL A 88 -3.47 -4.57 -10.29
CA VAL A 88 -2.90 -4.47 -8.94
C VAL A 88 -2.77 -5.88 -8.39
N MET A 89 -1.65 -6.18 -7.75
CA MET A 89 -1.44 -7.47 -7.09
C MET A 89 -0.87 -7.26 -5.70
N GLU A 90 -1.13 -8.25 -4.84
CA GLU A 90 -0.65 -8.34 -3.48
C GLU A 90 -0.04 -9.73 -3.30
N LEU A 91 1.28 -9.82 -3.37
CA LEU A 91 2.00 -11.09 -3.19
C LEU A 91 2.18 -11.39 -1.70
N VAL A 92 1.08 -11.79 -1.06
CA VAL A 92 1.00 -11.98 0.40
C VAL A 92 0.50 -13.39 0.72
N GLY A 93 1.23 -14.07 1.62
CA GLY A 93 0.94 -15.41 2.12
C GLY A 93 1.96 -16.46 1.68
N ILE A 94 2.10 -17.50 2.49
CA ILE A 94 3.14 -18.54 2.32
C ILE A 94 3.00 -19.22 0.95
N THR A 95 1.83 -19.82 0.71
CA THR A 95 1.55 -20.56 -0.53
C THR A 95 1.59 -19.64 -1.75
N GLN A 96 1.14 -18.40 -1.62
CA GLN A 96 1.13 -17.41 -2.69
C GLN A 96 2.56 -17.08 -3.14
N ILE A 97 3.47 -16.89 -2.18
CA ILE A 97 4.89 -16.63 -2.47
C ILE A 97 5.52 -17.87 -3.10
N GLU A 98 5.31 -19.05 -2.52
CA GLU A 98 5.92 -20.30 -3.00
C GLU A 98 5.50 -20.63 -4.44
N GLU A 99 4.20 -20.60 -4.74
CA GLU A 99 3.69 -20.92 -6.08
C GLU A 99 4.06 -19.85 -7.11
N CYS A 100 3.97 -18.57 -6.75
CA CYS A 100 4.40 -17.49 -7.65
C CYS A 100 5.89 -17.59 -7.95
N PHE A 101 6.74 -17.91 -6.96
CA PHE A 101 8.17 -18.08 -7.15
C PHE A 101 8.49 -19.26 -8.07
N LYS A 102 7.71 -20.33 -8.03
CA LYS A 102 7.81 -21.43 -9.01
C LYS A 102 7.51 -20.95 -10.41
N ASP A 103 6.42 -20.20 -10.60
CA ASP A 103 5.99 -19.70 -11.91
C ASP A 103 6.97 -18.70 -12.54
N ILE A 104 7.56 -17.82 -11.73
CA ILE A 104 8.48 -16.78 -12.22
C ILE A 104 9.95 -17.24 -12.26
N GLY A 105 10.22 -18.51 -11.95
CA GLY A 105 11.56 -19.12 -12.00
C GLY A 105 12.49 -18.72 -10.85
N LEU A 106 11.93 -18.33 -9.70
CA LEU A 106 12.65 -17.95 -8.47
C LEU A 106 12.52 -18.98 -7.34
N ALA A 107 12.04 -20.20 -7.61
CA ALA A 107 11.90 -21.25 -6.60
C ALA A 107 13.20 -21.56 -5.82
N HIS A 108 14.37 -21.31 -6.42
CA HIS A 108 15.68 -21.51 -5.77
C HIS A 108 15.96 -20.53 -4.62
N LEU A 109 15.18 -19.45 -4.50
CA LEU A 109 15.28 -18.50 -3.39
C LEU A 109 14.42 -18.90 -2.18
N LEU A 110 13.53 -19.88 -2.31
CA LEU A 110 12.70 -20.34 -1.20
C LEU A 110 13.54 -21.13 -0.19
N GLY A 111 13.43 -20.80 1.08
CA GLY A 111 14.18 -21.45 2.16
C GLY A 111 15.61 -20.96 2.32
N THR A 112 16.01 -19.88 1.64
CA THR A 112 17.30 -19.22 1.91
C THR A 112 17.21 -18.36 3.17
N PRO A 113 18.35 -17.93 3.77
CA PRO A 113 18.31 -17.04 4.93
C PRO A 113 17.56 -15.72 4.66
N GLU A 114 17.56 -15.25 3.41
CA GLU A 114 16.89 -14.02 3.02
C GLU A 114 15.38 -14.20 2.78
N ILE A 115 14.93 -15.41 2.47
CA ILE A 115 13.51 -15.78 2.28
C ILE A 115 13.28 -17.14 2.97
N PRO A 116 13.19 -17.14 4.32
CA PRO A 116 13.03 -18.37 5.09
C PRO A 116 11.69 -19.07 4.81
N GLU A 117 11.61 -20.35 5.16
CA GLU A 117 10.36 -21.10 5.10
C GLU A 117 9.27 -20.42 5.94
N GLY A 118 8.06 -20.34 5.41
CA GLY A 118 6.96 -19.63 6.07
C GLY A 118 6.97 -18.11 5.89
N THR A 119 7.83 -17.56 5.03
CA THR A 119 7.77 -16.13 4.66
C THR A 119 6.40 -15.80 4.07
N GLN A 120 5.74 -14.78 4.62
CA GLN A 120 4.40 -14.34 4.21
C GLN A 120 4.39 -13.00 3.47
N LEU A 121 5.48 -12.23 3.56
CA LEU A 121 5.61 -10.93 2.94
C LEU A 121 7.09 -10.59 2.74
N ILE A 122 7.43 -10.00 1.59
CA ILE A 122 8.83 -9.74 1.23
C ILE A 122 9.12 -8.24 1.34
N HIS A 123 9.94 -7.86 2.32
CA HIS A 123 10.41 -6.48 2.45
C HIS A 123 11.52 -6.18 1.43
N ARG A 124 11.23 -5.37 0.41
CA ARG A 124 12.09 -5.13 -0.76
C ARG A 124 13.38 -4.38 -0.48
N ILE A 125 13.45 -3.67 0.66
CA ILE A 125 14.63 -2.89 1.05
C ILE A 125 15.59 -3.75 1.88
N GLU A 126 15.04 -4.63 2.72
CA GLU A 126 15.83 -5.54 3.57
C GLU A 126 16.27 -6.79 2.80
N CYS A 127 15.42 -7.31 1.92
CA CYS A 127 15.73 -8.48 1.11
C CYS A 127 16.60 -8.07 -0.09
N PRO A 128 17.83 -8.60 -0.22
CA PRO A 128 18.73 -8.26 -1.34
C PRO A 128 18.17 -8.69 -2.70
N TYR A 129 17.25 -9.67 -2.71
CA TYR A 129 16.60 -10.16 -3.93
C TYR A 129 15.36 -9.35 -4.33
N GLY A 130 14.97 -8.30 -3.58
CA GLY A 130 13.82 -7.46 -3.89
C GLY A 130 13.78 -6.96 -5.35
N PRO A 131 14.88 -6.39 -5.91
CA PRO A 131 14.93 -5.99 -7.31
C PRO A 131 14.73 -7.14 -8.31
N LEU A 132 15.26 -8.33 -8.00
CA LEU A 132 15.15 -9.52 -8.84
C LEU A 132 13.71 -10.05 -8.89
N VAL A 133 13.03 -10.08 -7.73
CA VAL A 133 11.61 -10.45 -7.63
C VAL A 133 10.77 -9.51 -8.51
N GLU A 134 11.03 -8.21 -8.45
CA GLU A 134 10.31 -7.22 -9.25
C GLU A 134 10.55 -7.32 -10.77
N GLU A 135 11.75 -7.72 -11.16
CA GLU A 135 12.10 -7.98 -12.56
C GLU A 135 11.33 -9.20 -13.09
N LYS A 136 11.38 -10.33 -12.36
CA LYS A 136 10.73 -11.57 -12.79
C LYS A 136 9.21 -11.50 -12.77
N THR A 137 8.64 -10.79 -11.78
CA THR A 137 7.19 -10.55 -11.72
C THR A 137 6.70 -9.71 -12.91
N ARG A 138 7.53 -8.79 -13.44
CA ARG A 138 7.19 -8.07 -14.67
C ARG A 138 7.10 -9.00 -15.88
N CYS A 139 7.95 -10.03 -15.95
CA CYS A 139 7.92 -10.99 -17.05
C CYS A 139 6.63 -11.81 -17.06
N LEU A 140 6.12 -12.18 -15.88
CA LEU A 140 4.83 -12.88 -15.74
C LEU A 140 3.65 -11.99 -16.15
N ALA A 141 3.66 -10.72 -15.72
CA ALA A 141 2.55 -9.81 -15.98
C ALA A 141 2.41 -9.52 -17.48
N GLY A 142 3.51 -9.28 -18.21
CA GLY A 142 3.44 -9.00 -19.66
C GLY A 142 4.76 -8.66 -20.35
N GLY A 143 5.90 -8.78 -19.65
CA GLY A 143 7.22 -8.60 -20.25
C GLY A 143 7.67 -9.88 -20.95
N THR A 144 7.50 -9.96 -22.27
CA THR A 144 8.12 -10.94 -23.19
C THR A 144 8.67 -12.20 -22.50
N TYR A 145 7.79 -13.08 -22.03
CA TYR A 145 8.18 -14.43 -21.67
C TYR A 145 8.47 -15.16 -22.99
N HIS A 146 9.75 -15.28 -23.36
CA HIS A 146 10.14 -16.29 -24.36
C HIS A 146 9.80 -17.65 -23.77
N ARG A 147 8.57 -18.14 -24.04
CA ARG A 147 8.23 -19.55 -23.88
C ARG A 147 9.28 -20.34 -24.66
N ARG A 148 10.20 -20.98 -23.93
CA ARG A 148 11.03 -22.03 -24.52
C ARG A 148 10.07 -23.15 -24.92
N SER A 149 9.95 -23.34 -26.23
CA SER A 149 9.47 -24.56 -26.88
C SER A 149 10.27 -25.77 -26.44
#